data_AF-A0A538S0D0-F1
#
_entry.id   AF-A0A538S0D0-F1
#
_cell.length_a   1.000
_cell.length_b   1.000
_cell.length_c   1.000
_cell.angle_alpha   90.00
_cell.angle_beta   90.00
_cell.angle_gamma   90.00
#
_symmetry.space_group_name_H-M   'P 1'
#
loop_
_entity.id
_entity.type
_entity.pdbx_description
1 polymer ?
#
loop_
_entity_poly.entity_id
_entity_poly.type
_entity_poly.pdbx_seq_one_letter_code
_entity_poly.pdbx_strand_id
1 'polypeptide(L)'
;MSKKRLKHVERRLTEGERARHAQIREAAMQDIPPKQGAGRAPSPPGIPAKIRQAREAQSLTCYALAKIAGLANQATIRDIEQGKDVKLSDLECVAAALGLKLDLIEQVA
;
A
#
# COMPACT_ATOMS: atom_id res chain seq x y z
N MET A 1 22.98 6.46 34.26
CA MET A 1 21.67 5.78 34.14
C MET A 1 21.78 4.68 33.07
N SER A 2 21.89 3.41 33.47
CA SER A 2 22.00 2.28 32.53
C SER A 2 20.65 2.04 31.85
N LYS A 3 20.61 2.12 30.50
CA LYS A 3 19.40 1.85 29.71
C LYS A 3 19.11 0.35 29.76
N LYS A 4 18.22 -0.08 30.66
CA LYS A 4 17.69 -1.46 30.66
C LYS A 4 17.02 -1.73 29.31
N ARG A 5 17.51 -2.73 28.57
CA ARG A 5 16.86 -3.21 27.34
C ARG A 5 15.52 -3.85 27.71
N LEU A 6 14.42 -3.30 27.19
CA LEU A 6 13.11 -3.92 27.28
C LEU A 6 13.13 -5.25 26.51
N LYS A 7 12.67 -6.33 27.14
CA LYS A 7 12.52 -7.64 26.49
C LYS A 7 11.16 -7.68 25.79
N HIS A 8 11.15 -8.07 24.52
CA HIS A 8 9.90 -8.36 23.81
C HIS A 8 9.28 -9.62 24.42
N VAL A 9 8.01 -9.54 24.84
CA VAL A 9 7.27 -10.68 25.38
C VAL A 9 6.11 -10.95 24.44
N GLU A 10 6.13 -12.11 23.79
CA GLU A 10 5.04 -12.56 22.94
C GLU A 10 4.03 -13.35 23.77
N ARG A 11 3.13 -12.64 24.46
CA ARG A 11 2.08 -13.25 25.29
C ARG A 11 0.80 -13.42 24.48
N ARG A 12 0.32 -14.65 24.36
CA ARG A 12 -1.00 -14.93 23.77
C ARG A 12 -2.11 -14.55 24.75
N LEU A 13 -3.23 -14.06 24.21
CA LEU A 13 -4.43 -13.75 24.98
C LEU A 13 -5.16 -15.03 25.39
N THR A 14 -5.66 -15.07 26.63
CA THR A 14 -6.58 -16.12 27.07
C THR A 14 -7.93 -15.99 26.35
N GLU A 15 -8.80 -16.99 26.48
CA GLU A 15 -10.15 -16.94 25.88
C GLU A 15 -11.01 -15.82 26.48
N GLY A 16 -10.98 -15.67 27.81
CA GLY A 16 -11.71 -14.60 28.50
C GLY A 16 -11.22 -13.20 28.10
N GLU A 17 -9.90 -13.03 27.94
CA GLU A 17 -9.33 -11.76 27.46
C GLU A 17 -9.72 -11.47 26.00
N ARG A 18 -9.73 -12.51 25.14
CA ARG A 18 -10.21 -12.38 23.76
C ARG A 18 -11.67 -11.96 23.70
N ALA A 19 -12.54 -12.58 24.50
CA ALA A 19 -13.96 -12.24 24.58
C ALA A 19 -14.16 -10.79 25.05
N ARG A 20 -13.45 -10.38 26.11
CA ARG A 20 -13.47 -8.98 26.57
C ARG A 20 -12.99 -8.02 25.48
N HIS A 21 -11.91 -8.34 24.78
CA HIS A 21 -11.41 -7.49 23.69
C HIS A 21 -12.40 -7.42 22.52
N ALA A 22 -13.12 -8.49 22.21
CA ALA A 22 -14.17 -8.48 21.19
C ALA A 22 -15.30 -7.52 21.57
N GLN A 23 -15.78 -7.58 22.81
CA GLN A 23 -16.79 -6.65 23.33
C GLN A 23 -16.33 -5.19 23.26
N ILE A 24 -15.08 -4.90 23.65
CA ILE A 24 -14.52 -3.54 23.57
C ILE A 24 -14.46 -3.06 22.12
N ARG A 25 -14.05 -3.92 21.17
CA ARG A 25 -14.02 -3.56 19.74
C ARG A 25 -15.42 -3.28 19.21
N GLU A 26 -16.40 -4.08 19.58
CA GLU A 26 -17.79 -3.89 19.18
C GLU A 26 -18.35 -2.56 19.71
N ALA A 27 -18.16 -2.27 20.99
CA ALA A 27 -18.54 -0.99 21.57
C ALA A 27 -17.82 0.18 20.90
N ALA A 28 -16.51 0.07 20.67
CA ALA A 28 -15.73 1.11 19.99
C ALA A 28 -16.21 1.37 18.55
N MET A 29 -16.63 0.33 17.82
CA MET A 29 -17.19 0.46 16.48
C MET A 29 -18.54 1.19 16.48
N GLN A 30 -19.33 1.08 17.56
CA GLN A 30 -20.59 1.80 17.74
C GLN A 30 -20.35 3.26 18.14
N ASP A 31 -19.49 3.49 19.13
CA ASP A 31 -19.23 4.82 19.68
C ASP A 31 -18.41 5.71 18.72
N ILE A 32 -17.41 5.11 18.06
CA ILE A 32 -16.45 5.79 17.19
C ILE A 32 -16.31 4.97 15.90
N PRO A 33 -17.35 4.98 15.04
CA PRO A 33 -17.30 4.22 13.80
C PRO A 33 -16.12 4.70 12.94
N PRO A 34 -15.42 3.80 12.23
CA PRO A 34 -14.36 4.20 11.32
C PRO A 34 -14.95 5.11 10.25
N LYS A 35 -14.20 6.16 9.90
CA LYS A 35 -14.61 7.11 8.87
C LYS A 35 -14.95 6.34 7.58
N GLN A 36 -16.21 6.43 7.16
CA GLN A 36 -16.66 5.83 5.91
C GLN A 36 -15.90 6.46 4.74
N GLY A 37 -15.48 5.63 3.78
CA GLY A 37 -14.64 6.09 2.67
C GLY A 37 -13.20 6.48 3.06
N ALA A 38 -12.73 6.17 4.28
CA ALA A 38 -11.31 6.28 4.64
C ALA A 38 -10.41 5.24 3.95
N GLY A 39 -11.00 4.35 3.15
CA GLY A 39 -10.26 3.50 2.24
C GLY A 39 -9.44 4.31 1.25
N ARG A 40 -8.36 3.70 0.73
CA ARG A 40 -7.56 4.34 -0.30
C ARG A 40 -8.42 4.58 -1.53
N ALA A 41 -8.41 5.80 -2.06
CA ALA A 41 -9.12 6.13 -3.28
C ALA A 41 -8.74 5.14 -4.41
N PRO A 42 -9.72 4.72 -5.23
CA PRO A 42 -9.43 3.87 -6.37
C PRO A 42 -8.42 4.57 -7.29
N SER A 43 -7.55 3.78 -7.91
CA SER A 43 -6.66 4.33 -8.94
C SER A 43 -7.49 4.85 -10.11
N PRO A 44 -7.15 6.00 -10.69
CA PRO A 44 -7.71 6.41 -11.96
C PRO A 44 -7.53 5.30 -13.02
N PRO A 45 -8.46 5.17 -13.98
CA PRO A 45 -8.34 4.18 -15.04
C PRO A 45 -7.07 4.40 -15.89
N GLY A 46 -6.66 3.38 -16.63
CA GLY A 46 -5.47 3.43 -17.49
C GLY A 46 -4.18 3.02 -16.77
N ILE A 47 -3.09 3.74 -17.02
CA ILE A 47 -1.75 3.42 -16.49
C ILE A 47 -1.75 3.26 -14.95
N PRO A 48 -2.34 4.18 -14.15
CA PRO A 48 -2.31 4.08 -12.69
C PRO A 48 -2.93 2.77 -12.17
N ALA A 49 -4.10 2.41 -12.70
CA ALA A 49 -4.79 1.18 -12.33
C ALA A 49 -4.03 -0.07 -12.76
N LYS A 50 -3.47 -0.10 -13.99
CA LYS A 50 -2.69 -1.24 -14.49
C LYS A 50 -1.44 -1.49 -13.64
N ILE A 51 -0.71 -0.43 -13.28
CA ILE A 51 0.47 -0.52 -12.40
C ILE A 51 0.07 -1.04 -11.01
N ARG A 52 -1.02 -0.51 -10.42
CA ARG A 52 -1.51 -0.98 -9.12
C ARG A 52 -1.88 -2.46 -9.15
N GLN A 53 -2.64 -2.89 -10.16
CA GLN A 53 -3.06 -4.29 -10.31
C GLN A 53 -1.86 -5.23 -10.48
N ALA A 54 -0.89 -4.88 -11.33
CA ALA A 54 0.31 -5.68 -11.52
C ALA A 54 1.14 -5.79 -10.22
N ARG A 55 1.27 -4.69 -9.47
CA ARG A 55 1.94 -4.71 -8.16
C ARG A 55 1.22 -5.63 -7.16
N GLU A 56 -0.11 -5.53 -7.08
CA GLU A 56 -0.92 -6.33 -6.16
C GLU A 56 -0.94 -7.82 -6.52
N ALA A 57 -0.96 -8.14 -7.81
CA ALA A 57 -0.83 -9.52 -8.30
C ALA A 57 0.49 -10.17 -7.89
N GLN A 58 1.56 -9.37 -7.72
CA GLN A 58 2.86 -9.84 -7.22
C GLN A 58 2.99 -9.72 -5.69
N SER A 59 1.92 -9.37 -4.97
CA SER A 59 1.93 -9.15 -3.51
C SER A 59 2.98 -8.13 -3.03
N LEU A 60 3.35 -7.18 -3.89
CA LEU A 60 4.37 -6.19 -3.57
C LEU A 60 3.79 -4.98 -2.83
N THR A 61 4.49 -4.52 -1.79
CA THR A 61 4.22 -3.21 -1.20
C THR A 61 4.81 -2.10 -2.10
N CYS A 62 4.33 -0.86 -1.98
CA CYS A 62 4.96 0.28 -2.68
C CYS A 62 6.46 0.40 -2.30
N TYR A 63 6.82 0.09 -1.07
CA TYR A 63 8.22 0.07 -0.64
C TYR A 63 9.04 -0.98 -1.40
N ALA A 64 8.54 -2.22 -1.45
CA ALA A 64 9.24 -3.32 -2.10
C ALA A 64 9.41 -3.04 -3.60
N LEU A 65 8.36 -2.58 -4.27
CA LEU A 65 8.45 -2.21 -5.68
C LEU A 65 9.43 -1.05 -5.92
N ALA A 66 9.48 -0.05 -5.02
CA ALA A 66 10.44 1.05 -5.15
C ALA A 66 11.88 0.54 -5.08
N LYS A 67 12.15 -0.43 -4.19
CA LYS A 67 13.46 -1.05 -4.08
C LYS A 67 13.85 -1.85 -5.32
N ILE A 68 12.92 -2.62 -5.89
CA ILE A 68 13.16 -3.38 -7.13
C ILE A 68 13.39 -2.42 -8.31
N ALA A 69 12.62 -1.33 -8.39
CA ALA A 69 12.72 -0.32 -9.44
C ALA A 69 13.90 0.67 -9.27
N GLY A 70 14.74 0.51 -8.23
CA GLY A 70 15.88 1.40 -7.98
C GLY A 70 15.49 2.82 -7.54
N LEU A 71 14.26 3.03 -7.08
CA LEU A 71 13.78 4.34 -6.65
C LEU A 71 14.17 4.64 -5.20
N ALA A 72 14.63 5.87 -4.96
CA ALA A 72 14.96 6.34 -3.62
C ALA A 72 13.72 6.48 -2.71
N ASN A 73 12.56 6.81 -3.30
CA ASN A 73 11.34 7.12 -2.56
C ASN A 73 10.14 6.32 -3.06
N GLN A 74 9.48 5.59 -2.14
CA GLN A 74 8.24 4.87 -2.43
C GLN A 74 7.04 5.79 -2.75
N ALA A 75 7.14 7.09 -2.44
CA ALA A 75 6.11 8.06 -2.78
C ALA A 75 5.88 8.13 -4.29
N THR A 76 6.93 7.98 -5.11
CA THR A 76 6.82 7.98 -6.58
C THR A 76 5.85 6.90 -7.07
N ILE A 77 5.87 5.71 -6.48
CA ILE A 77 4.92 4.64 -6.84
C ILE A 77 3.50 5.01 -6.42
N ARG A 78 3.34 5.61 -5.24
CA ARG A 78 2.03 6.08 -4.78
C ARG A 78 1.48 7.16 -5.71
N ASP A 79 2.33 8.06 -6.17
CA ASP A 79 1.99 9.16 -7.06
C ASP A 79 1.58 8.62 -8.44
N ILE A 80 2.33 7.66 -9.00
CA ILE A 80 1.94 6.91 -10.22
C ILE A 80 0.55 6.30 -10.06
N GLU A 81 0.32 5.53 -8.98
CA GLU A 81 -0.97 4.86 -8.78
C GLU A 81 -2.14 5.81 -8.48
N GLN A 82 -1.84 7.05 -8.08
CA GLN A 82 -2.83 8.11 -7.89
C GLN A 82 -3.05 8.92 -9.17
N GLY A 83 -2.32 8.63 -10.25
CA GLY A 83 -2.38 9.38 -11.51
C GLY A 83 -1.80 10.78 -11.40
N LYS A 84 -0.86 11.01 -10.48
CA LYS A 84 -0.12 12.27 -10.41
C LYS A 84 0.99 12.30 -11.45
N ASP A 85 1.43 13.52 -11.75
CA ASP A 85 2.56 13.75 -12.63
C ASP A 85 3.86 13.19 -12.02
N VAL A 86 4.60 12.45 -12.84
CA VAL A 86 5.88 11.83 -12.49
C VAL A 86 6.78 11.81 -13.73
N LYS A 87 8.09 11.66 -13.51
CA LYS A 87 9.03 11.52 -14.63
C LYS A 87 8.73 10.24 -15.40
N LEU A 88 8.75 10.33 -16.73
CA LEU A 88 8.60 9.17 -17.61
C LEU A 88 9.63 8.07 -17.30
N SER A 89 10.89 8.46 -17.01
CA SER A 89 11.94 7.52 -16.62
C SER A 89 11.59 6.71 -15.37
N ASP A 90 10.95 7.34 -14.38
CA ASP A 90 10.57 6.65 -13.15
C ASP A 90 9.41 5.68 -13.43
N LEU A 91 8.47 6.06 -14.29
CA LEU A 91 7.38 5.21 -14.73
C LEU A 91 7.90 4.00 -15.52
N GLU A 92 8.87 4.19 -16.40
CA GLU A 92 9.53 3.12 -17.16
C GLU A 92 10.26 2.14 -16.24
N CYS A 93 11.02 2.64 -15.26
CA CYS A 93 11.68 1.79 -14.26
C CYS A 93 10.68 0.95 -13.46
N VAL A 94 9.54 1.56 -13.06
CA VAL A 94 8.48 0.85 -12.34
C VAL A 94 7.79 -0.18 -13.23
N ALA A 95 7.51 0.15 -14.48
CA ALA A 95 6.94 -0.79 -15.45
C ALA A 95 7.88 -1.99 -15.66
N ALA A 96 9.17 -1.73 -15.91
CA ALA A 96 10.18 -2.78 -16.09
C ALA A 96 10.32 -3.67 -14.85
N ALA A 97 10.30 -3.09 -13.64
CA ALA A 97 10.31 -3.84 -12.38
C ALA A 97 9.10 -4.76 -12.20
N LEU A 98 7.97 -4.45 -12.83
CA LEU A 98 6.76 -5.27 -12.85
C LEU A 98 6.71 -6.24 -14.05
N GLY A 99 7.72 -6.26 -14.93
CA GLY A 99 7.71 -7.05 -16.16
C GLY A 99 6.78 -6.49 -17.24
N LEU A 100 6.51 -5.18 -17.20
CA LEU A 100 5.67 -4.45 -18.14
C LEU A 100 6.53 -3.54 -19.03
N LYS A 101 5.95 -3.10 -20.15
CA LYS A 101 6.50 -2.05 -21.01
C LYS A 101 5.44 -0.99 -21.31
N LEU A 102 5.89 0.23 -21.56
CA LEU A 102 5.03 1.30 -22.06
C LEU A 102 5.00 1.21 -23.58
N ASP A 103 3.80 1.22 -24.17
CA ASP A 103 3.60 1.26 -25.61
C ASP A 103 2.74 2.49 -25.96
N LEU A 104 3.11 3.18 -27.03
CA LEU A 104 2.28 4.20 -27.65
C LEU A 104 1.20 3.50 -28.48
N ILE A 105 -0.03 4.01 -28.40
CA ILE A 105 -1.16 3.52 -29.20
C ILE A 105 -1.59 4.61 -30.18
N GLU A 106 -2.01 4.21 -31.37
CA GLU A 106 -2.59 5.14 -32.34
C GLU A 106 -3.87 5.75 -31.76
N GLN A 107 -4.05 7.06 -31.97
CA GLN A 107 -5.31 7.71 -31.65
C GLN A 107 -6.36 7.26 -32.66
N VAL A 108 -7.31 6.46 -32.20
CA VAL A 108 -8.54 6.21 -32.95
C VAL A 108 -9.41 7.45 -32.78
N ALA A 109 -9.62 8.19 -33.86
CA ALA A 109 -10.46 9.38 -33.92
C ALA A 109 -11.94 9.06 -33.69
#